data_AF-A0A934ZKH4-F1
#
_entry.id   AF-A0A934ZKH4-F1
#
_cell.length_a   1.000
_cell.length_b   1.000
_cell.length_c   1.000
_cell.angle_alpha   90.00
_cell.angle_beta   90.00
_cell.angle_gamma   90.00
#
_symmetry.space_group_name_H-M   'P 1'
#
loop_
_entity.id
_entity.type
_entity.pdbx_description
1 polymer ?
#
loop_
_entity_poly.entity_id
_entity_poly.type
_entity_poly.pdbx_seq_one_letter_code
_entity_poly.pdbx_strand_id
1 'polypeptide(L)'
;MEGGALLPVAVEGVRGERYVLSAERGRLYACADDDAPLRGVTLLAPLDPFVWDRALLRSLFGFDYRWEVYTPAHLRRFGYYALPLLWGDRLVGRIEPARDRSRRRLAVRGLWFEEGFDPLESEGFVDDLGAALEAWRRFVDTDEVTLPRTRIGRALSAAWRRDGAVALR
;
A
#
# COMPACT_ATOMS: atom_id res chain seq x y z
N MET A 1 -16.04 20.43 32.79
CA MET A 1 -15.08 19.77 31.90
C MET A 1 -14.52 20.85 30.97
N GLU A 2 -13.52 21.58 31.44
CA GLU A 2 -12.82 22.61 30.68
C GLU A 2 -11.42 22.07 30.38
N GLY A 3 -11.09 21.94 29.10
CA GLY A 3 -9.84 21.32 28.64
C GLY A 3 -10.10 20.54 27.36
N GLY A 4 -10.44 21.26 26.28
CA GLY A 4 -10.64 20.68 24.95
C GLY A 4 -9.41 19.94 24.47
N ALA A 5 -9.32 18.64 24.77
CA ALA A 5 -8.26 17.75 24.31
C ALA A 5 -8.63 17.09 22.97
N LEU A 6 -9.93 16.90 22.72
CA LEU A 6 -10.47 16.31 21.49
C LEU A 6 -11.37 17.31 20.76
N LEU A 7 -11.17 17.46 19.45
CA LEU A 7 -12.04 18.22 18.57
C LEU A 7 -12.92 17.25 17.78
N PRO A 8 -14.24 17.43 17.78
CA PRO A 8 -15.11 16.69 16.87
C PRO A 8 -14.80 17.10 15.43
N VAL A 9 -14.74 16.12 14.54
CA VAL A 9 -14.59 16.30 13.10
C VAL A 9 -15.60 15.41 12.37
N ALA A 10 -16.15 15.95 11.30
CA ALA A 10 -16.93 15.20 10.33
C ALA A 10 -16.03 14.86 9.15
N VAL A 11 -16.14 13.62 8.66
CA VAL A 11 -15.47 13.19 7.43
C VAL A 11 -16.56 12.89 6.41
N GLU A 12 -16.42 13.47 5.22
CA GLU A 12 -17.37 13.24 4.13
C GLU A 12 -17.53 11.74 3.84
N GLY A 13 -18.77 11.30 3.64
CA GLY A 13 -19.08 9.89 3.36
C GLY A 13 -18.98 8.93 4.55
N VAL A 14 -18.49 9.38 5.71
CA VAL A 14 -18.29 8.53 6.91
C VAL A 14 -19.36 8.83 7.94
N ARG A 15 -20.00 7.76 8.45
CA ARG A 15 -21.04 7.88 9.49
C ARG A 15 -20.43 8.03 10.88
N GLY A 16 -21.05 8.92 11.66
CA GLY A 16 -20.74 9.18 13.06
C GLY A 16 -19.66 10.25 13.24
N GLU A 17 -19.63 10.86 14.41
CA GLU A 17 -18.57 11.81 14.76
C GLU A 17 -17.23 11.09 14.92
N ARG A 18 -16.17 11.79 14.56
CA ARG A 18 -14.78 11.41 14.81
C ARG A 18 -14.14 12.48 15.66
N TYR A 19 -13.05 12.12 16.32
CA TYR A 19 -12.35 13.02 17.22
C TYR A 19 -10.87 13.03 16.86
N VAL A 20 -10.29 14.22 16.81
CA VAL A 20 -8.85 14.41 16.68
C VAL A 20 -8.31 15.11 17.91
N LEU A 21 -7.02 14.93 18.21
CA LEU A 21 -6.40 15.72 19.26
C LEU A 21 -6.40 17.19 18.86
N SER A 22 -6.80 18.07 19.80
CA SER A 22 -6.88 19.51 19.54
C SER A 22 -5.52 20.10 19.16
N ALA A 23 -4.45 19.56 19.75
CA ALA A 23 -3.07 19.91 19.44
C ALA A 23 -2.64 19.49 18.01
N GLU A 24 -3.33 18.53 17.39
CA GLU A 24 -3.03 18.02 16.06
C GLU A 24 -3.93 18.61 14.97
N ARG A 25 -4.82 19.54 15.32
CA ARG A 25 -5.70 20.22 14.35
C ARG A 25 -4.94 20.77 13.14
N GLY A 26 -3.77 21.39 13.38
CA GLY A 26 -2.94 21.93 12.30
C GLY A 26 -2.47 20.85 11.32
N ARG A 27 -2.17 19.63 11.81
CA ARG A 27 -1.75 18.50 10.94
C ARG A 27 -2.87 18.02 10.04
N LEU A 28 -4.12 18.05 10.52
CA LEU A 28 -5.28 17.64 9.72
C LEU A 28 -5.45 18.53 8.48
N TYR A 29 -5.22 19.83 8.62
CA TYR A 29 -5.40 20.79 7.51
C TYR A 29 -4.12 21.07 6.74
N ALA A 30 -2.94 20.75 7.27
CA ALA A 30 -1.66 20.94 6.58
C ALA A 30 -1.60 20.21 5.23
N CYS A 31 -2.32 19.11 5.08
CA CYS A 31 -2.41 18.35 3.82
C CYS A 31 -3.46 18.90 2.84
N ALA A 32 -4.32 19.84 3.26
CA ALA A 32 -5.39 20.37 2.43
C ALA A 32 -4.94 21.55 1.53
N ASP A 33 -3.81 22.19 1.89
CA ASP A 33 -3.29 23.37 1.20
C ASP A 33 -2.18 23.04 0.19
N ASP A 34 -1.80 21.76 0.07
CA ASP A 34 -0.76 21.31 -0.87
C ASP A 34 -1.41 20.62 -2.08
N ASP A 35 -1.46 21.34 -3.21
CA ASP A 35 -1.93 20.80 -4.49
C ASP A 35 -0.91 19.82 -5.11
N ALA A 36 0.28 19.64 -4.51
CA ALA A 36 1.24 18.67 -5.00
C ALA A 36 0.72 17.24 -4.75
N PRO A 37 0.68 16.38 -5.79
CA PRO A 37 0.27 15.00 -5.60
C PRO A 37 1.23 14.31 -4.62
N LEU A 38 0.68 13.66 -3.59
CA LEU A 38 1.42 12.74 -2.75
C LEU A 38 1.97 11.62 -3.66
N ARG A 39 3.27 11.61 -3.92
CA ARG A 39 3.94 10.61 -4.78
C ARG A 39 4.54 9.48 -3.96
N GLY A 40 4.69 8.33 -4.59
CA GLY A 40 5.35 7.17 -4.02
C GLY A 40 4.38 6.09 -3.54
N VAL A 41 4.84 4.84 -3.62
CA VAL A 41 4.12 3.67 -3.13
C VAL A 41 4.70 3.23 -1.78
N THR A 42 3.84 3.09 -0.78
CA THR A 42 4.18 2.50 0.52
C THR A 42 3.54 1.13 0.66
N LEU A 43 4.35 0.14 1.07
CA LEU A 43 3.90 -1.22 1.40
C LEU A 43 3.64 -1.28 2.90
N LEU A 44 2.37 -1.23 3.30
CA LEU A 44 1.99 -1.16 4.72
C LEU A 44 2.14 -2.52 5.39
N ALA A 45 2.83 -2.56 6.52
CA ALA A 45 2.98 -3.80 7.28
C ALA A 45 1.62 -4.24 7.88
N PRO A 46 1.37 -5.54 8.08
CA PRO A 46 0.06 -6.00 8.56
C PRO A 46 -0.33 -5.51 9.96
N LEU A 47 0.66 -5.07 10.75
CA LEU A 47 0.50 -4.53 12.11
C LEU A 47 0.77 -3.02 12.17
N ASP A 48 0.79 -2.35 11.02
CA ASP A 48 0.90 -0.90 10.97
C ASP A 48 -0.35 -0.27 11.64
N PRO A 49 -0.20 0.73 12.53
CA PRO A 49 -1.33 1.43 13.15
C PRO A 49 -2.29 2.06 12.15
N PHE A 50 -1.89 2.24 10.88
CA PHE A 50 -2.77 2.70 9.82
C PHE A 50 -3.82 1.64 9.42
N VAL A 51 -3.47 0.35 9.43
CA VAL A 51 -4.32 -0.73 8.87
C VAL A 51 -4.93 -1.66 9.92
N TRP A 52 -4.56 -1.50 11.19
CA TRP A 52 -5.03 -2.37 12.27
C TRP A 52 -6.54 -2.24 12.58
N ASP A 53 -7.12 -1.04 12.42
CA ASP A 53 -8.55 -0.79 12.62
C ASP A 53 -9.27 -0.97 11.29
N ARG A 54 -9.74 -2.20 11.08
CA ARG A 54 -10.42 -2.61 9.85
C ARG A 54 -11.75 -1.89 9.62
N ALA A 55 -12.42 -1.46 10.68
CA ALA A 55 -13.69 -0.75 10.57
C ALA A 55 -13.46 0.68 10.12
N LEU A 56 -12.46 1.35 10.71
CA LEU A 56 -12.04 2.68 10.30
C LEU A 56 -11.51 2.67 8.86
N LEU A 57 -10.61 1.73 8.54
CA LEU A 57 -10.03 1.56 7.21
C LEU A 57 -11.11 1.37 6.12
N ARG A 58 -12.10 0.52 6.39
CA ARG A 58 -13.25 0.31 5.50
C ARG A 58 -14.07 1.59 5.36
N SER A 59 -14.29 2.32 6.45
CA SER A 59 -15.12 3.54 6.41
C SER A 59 -14.45 4.70 5.69
N LEU A 60 -13.13 4.87 5.85
CA LEU A 60 -12.37 5.99 5.27
C LEU A 60 -11.91 5.70 3.84
N PHE A 61 -11.46 4.48 3.56
CA PHE A 61 -10.77 4.14 2.31
C PHE A 61 -11.52 3.11 1.47
N GLY A 62 -12.66 2.60 1.94
CA GLY A 62 -13.38 1.52 1.25
C GLY A 62 -12.60 0.20 1.18
N PHE A 63 -11.53 0.03 1.96
CA PHE A 63 -10.59 -1.07 1.81
C PHE A 63 -10.80 -2.15 2.88
N ASP A 64 -11.16 -3.36 2.45
CA ASP A 64 -11.24 -4.53 3.34
C ASP A 64 -9.88 -5.24 3.42
N TYR A 65 -9.19 -5.04 4.53
CA TYR A 65 -7.95 -5.72 4.82
C TYR A 65 -8.13 -6.77 5.90
N ARG A 66 -7.58 -7.97 5.67
CA ARG A 66 -7.42 -9.00 6.69
C ARG A 66 -6.05 -9.64 6.52
N TRP A 67 -5.27 -9.67 7.59
CA TRP A 67 -4.02 -10.40 7.60
C TRP A 67 -4.30 -11.90 7.71
N GLU A 68 -4.00 -12.66 6.64
CA GLU A 68 -4.41 -14.06 6.49
C GLU A 68 -3.35 -15.08 6.97
N VAL A 69 -2.43 -14.64 7.84
CA VAL A 69 -1.35 -15.48 8.38
C VAL A 69 -1.89 -16.72 9.12
N TYR A 70 -3.01 -16.57 9.83
CA TYR A 70 -3.67 -17.64 10.57
C TYR A 70 -4.73 -18.37 9.73
N THR A 71 -5.04 -17.89 8.53
CA THR A 71 -5.98 -18.55 7.63
C THR A 71 -5.29 -19.75 6.97
N PRO A 72 -5.90 -20.95 6.95
CA PRO A 72 -5.37 -22.10 6.21
C PRO A 72 -5.09 -21.75 4.75
N ALA A 73 -4.00 -22.27 4.18
CA ALA A 73 -3.49 -21.84 2.87
C ALA A 73 -4.54 -21.87 1.75
N HIS A 74 -5.40 -22.89 1.72
CA HIS A 74 -6.44 -23.06 0.70
C HIS A 74 -7.66 -22.13 0.88
N LEU A 75 -7.76 -21.42 2.00
CA LEU A 75 -8.84 -20.45 2.29
C LEU A 75 -8.37 -18.99 2.19
N ARG A 76 -7.10 -18.75 1.85
CA ARG A 76 -6.55 -17.40 1.70
C ARG A 76 -7.03 -16.78 0.40
N ARG A 77 -7.36 -15.49 0.44
CA ARG A 77 -7.70 -14.68 -0.73
C ARG A 77 -6.46 -14.05 -1.37
N PHE A 78 -5.53 -13.57 -0.56
CA PHE A 78 -4.37 -12.78 -1.02
C PHE A 78 -3.02 -13.35 -0.59
N GLY A 79 -2.97 -14.43 0.18
CA GLY A 79 -1.72 -15.09 0.55
C GLY A 79 -1.33 -14.87 2.02
N TYR A 80 -0.14 -15.34 2.39
CA TYR A 80 0.26 -15.44 3.81
C TYR A 80 0.62 -14.09 4.41
N TYR A 81 1.30 -13.24 3.62
CA TYR A 81 1.83 -11.95 4.08
C TYR A 81 1.57 -10.86 3.04
N ALA A 82 0.30 -10.72 2.63
CA ALA A 82 -0.12 -9.66 1.73
C ALA A 82 -0.13 -8.30 2.42
N LEU A 83 0.56 -7.34 1.82
CA LEU A 83 0.72 -5.97 2.30
C LEU A 83 -0.17 -5.03 1.46
N PRO A 84 -0.94 -4.12 2.08
CA PRO A 84 -1.62 -3.06 1.35
C PRO A 84 -0.63 -2.14 0.63
N LEU A 85 -1.02 -1.71 -0.58
CA LEU A 85 -0.32 -0.70 -1.37
C LEU A 85 -1.02 0.65 -1.17
N LEU A 86 -0.38 1.56 -0.44
CA LEU A 86 -0.79 2.96 -0.35
C LEU A 86 -0.04 3.74 -1.43
N TRP A 87 -0.76 4.36 -2.36
CA TRP A 87 -0.21 5.25 -3.37
C TRP A 87 -0.88 6.62 -3.23
N GLY A 88 -0.08 7.63 -2.93
CA GLY A 88 -0.58 8.92 -2.48
C GLY A 88 -1.49 8.79 -1.26
N ASP A 89 -2.76 9.12 -1.43
CA ASP A 89 -3.82 9.06 -0.41
C ASP A 89 -4.75 7.84 -0.56
N ARG A 90 -4.47 6.92 -1.49
CA ARG A 90 -5.35 5.79 -1.82
C ARG A 90 -4.72 4.44 -1.57
N LEU A 91 -5.51 3.52 -1.01
CA LEU A 91 -5.16 2.10 -0.95
C LEU A 91 -5.55 1.44 -2.28
N VAL A 92 -4.57 1.24 -3.15
CA VAL A 92 -4.80 0.85 -4.55
C VAL A 92 -4.73 -0.65 -4.79
N GLY A 93 -4.25 -1.41 -3.81
CA GLY A 93 -4.08 -2.85 -3.99
C GLY A 93 -3.36 -3.55 -2.85
N ARG A 94 -2.87 -4.76 -3.16
CA ARG A 94 -2.14 -5.64 -2.26
C ARG A 94 -0.96 -6.28 -3.00
N ILE A 95 0.14 -6.50 -2.29
CA ILE A 95 1.33 -7.19 -2.79
C ILE A 95 1.81 -8.23 -1.78
N GLU A 96 2.25 -9.39 -2.24
CA GLU A 96 2.85 -10.42 -1.38
C GLU A 96 4.35 -10.57 -1.69
N PRO A 97 5.23 -9.75 -1.08
CA PRO A 97 6.67 -9.90 -1.21
C PRO A 97 7.18 -11.05 -0.33
N ALA A 98 8.11 -11.82 -0.85
CA ALA A 98 8.78 -12.88 -0.12
C ALA A 98 10.27 -12.89 -0.43
N ARG A 99 11.11 -12.89 0.61
CA ARG A 99 12.55 -13.03 0.45
C ARG A 99 12.92 -14.50 0.22
N ASP A 100 13.45 -14.83 -0.96
CA ASP A 100 14.13 -16.09 -1.20
C ASP A 100 15.61 -15.93 -0.83
N ARG A 101 15.96 -16.43 0.36
CA ARG A 101 17.34 -16.37 0.89
C ARG A 101 18.32 -17.17 0.05
N SER A 102 17.88 -18.30 -0.52
CA SER A 102 18.77 -19.21 -1.27
C SER A 102 19.22 -18.61 -2.60
N ARG A 103 18.35 -17.81 -3.23
CA ARG A 103 18.60 -17.16 -4.52
C ARG A 103 18.86 -15.67 -4.40
N ARG A 104 18.95 -15.14 -3.17
CA ARG A 104 19.06 -13.72 -2.85
C ARG A 104 18.06 -12.88 -3.66
N ARG A 105 16.78 -13.24 -3.62
CA ARG A 105 15.74 -12.59 -4.45
C ARG A 105 14.58 -12.06 -3.63
N LEU A 106 14.04 -10.91 -4.02
CA LEU A 106 12.72 -10.44 -3.62
C LEU A 106 11.66 -10.99 -4.60
N ALA A 107 10.97 -12.06 -4.23
CA ALA A 107 9.92 -12.65 -5.03
C ALA A 107 8.56 -12.03 -4.67
N VAL A 108 7.97 -11.29 -5.60
CA VAL A 108 6.56 -10.90 -5.51
C VAL A 108 5.72 -12.10 -5.94
N ARG A 109 5.06 -12.75 -4.97
CA ARG A 109 4.25 -13.95 -5.18
C ARG A 109 2.87 -13.65 -5.71
N GLY A 110 2.34 -12.49 -5.34
CA GLY A 110 1.07 -12.01 -5.87
C GLY A 110 0.96 -10.50 -5.79
N LEU A 111 0.10 -9.99 -6.65
CA LEU A 111 -0.16 -8.58 -6.86
C LEU A 111 -1.62 -8.45 -7.30
N TRP A 112 -2.40 -7.67 -6.54
CA TRP A 112 -3.84 -7.49 -6.73
C TRP A 112 -4.16 -6.00 -6.63
N PHE A 113 -5.01 -5.50 -7.50
CA PHE A 113 -5.43 -4.10 -7.51
C PHE A 113 -6.92 -4.01 -7.17
N GLU A 114 -7.31 -2.92 -6.51
CA GLU A 114 -8.72 -2.67 -6.20
C GLU A 114 -9.53 -2.37 -7.47
N GLU A 115 -10.84 -2.61 -7.38
CA GLU A 115 -11.75 -2.28 -8.48
C GLU A 115 -11.69 -0.78 -8.80
N GLY A 116 -11.65 -0.43 -10.08
CA GLY A 116 -11.53 0.95 -10.55
C GLY A 116 -10.11 1.53 -10.49
N PHE A 117 -9.08 0.72 -10.20
CA PHE A 117 -7.68 1.13 -10.32
C PHE A 117 -6.97 0.34 -11.42
N ASP A 118 -6.58 1.02 -12.49
CA ASP A 118 -5.68 0.46 -13.51
C ASP A 118 -4.24 0.96 -13.29
N PRO A 119 -3.30 0.08 -12.89
CA PRO A 119 -1.91 0.47 -12.65
C PRO A 119 -1.16 0.94 -13.90
N LEU A 120 -1.59 0.56 -15.11
CA LEU A 120 -0.91 0.94 -16.36
C LEU A 120 -1.43 2.26 -16.92
N GLU A 121 -2.66 2.65 -16.58
CA GLU A 121 -3.27 3.92 -16.97
C GLU A 121 -3.06 5.03 -15.92
N SER A 122 -2.71 4.65 -14.69
CA SER A 122 -2.43 5.60 -13.60
C SER A 122 -1.03 6.20 -13.75
N GLU A 123 -0.96 7.44 -14.21
CA GLU A 123 0.30 8.16 -14.45
C GLU A 123 1.21 8.17 -13.21
N GLY A 124 2.48 7.79 -13.39
CA GLY A 124 3.48 7.76 -12.33
C GLY A 124 3.43 6.52 -11.41
N PHE A 125 2.33 5.76 -11.38
CA PHE A 125 2.20 4.61 -10.49
C PHE A 125 3.26 3.52 -10.78
N VAL A 126 3.52 3.23 -12.05
CA VAL A 126 4.49 2.21 -12.46
C VAL A 126 5.89 2.57 -11.95
N ASP A 127 6.28 3.83 -12.05
CA ASP A 127 7.58 4.32 -11.61
C ASP A 127 7.68 4.29 -10.08
N ASP A 128 6.64 4.78 -9.39
CA ASP A 128 6.58 4.81 -7.92
C ASP A 128 6.59 3.40 -7.32
N LEU A 129 5.86 2.45 -7.92
CA LEU A 129 5.89 1.04 -7.50
C LEU A 129 7.28 0.42 -7.74
N GLY A 130 7.91 0.75 -8.87
CA GLY A 130 9.27 0.30 -9.18
C GLY A 130 10.28 0.79 -8.14
N ALA A 131 10.25 2.09 -7.81
CA ALA A 131 11.08 2.70 -6.79
C ALA A 131 10.87 2.07 -5.41
N ALA A 132 9.62 1.81 -5.02
CA ALA A 132 9.30 1.14 -3.76
C ALA A 132 9.84 -0.28 -3.69
N LEU A 133 9.74 -1.05 -4.78
CA LEU A 133 10.27 -2.41 -4.86
C LEU A 133 11.80 -2.44 -4.83
N GLU A 134 12.46 -1.47 -5.48
CA GLU A 134 13.92 -1.35 -5.45
C GLU A 134 14.42 -0.96 -4.05
N ALA A 135 13.73 -0.03 -3.38
CA ALA A 135 14.02 0.30 -1.98
C ALA A 135 13.84 -0.94 -1.07
N TRP A 136 12.75 -1.70 -1.26
CA TRP A 136 12.51 -2.93 -0.50
C TRP A 136 13.58 -3.99 -0.77
N ARG A 137 13.97 -4.20 -2.04
CA ARG A 137 15.03 -5.13 -2.47
C ARG A 137 16.34 -4.84 -1.74
N ARG A 138 16.72 -3.56 -1.65
CA ARG A 138 17.91 -3.09 -0.92
C ARG A 138 17.77 -3.32 0.57
N PHE A 139 16.63 -2.95 1.15
CA PHE A 139 16.36 -3.10 2.57
C PHE A 139 16.47 -4.57 3.03
N VAL A 140 15.92 -5.50 2.24
CA VAL A 140 15.97 -6.94 2.57
C VAL A 140 17.23 -7.65 2.07
N ASP A 141 18.22 -6.93 1.55
CA ASP A 141 19.47 -7.46 0.98
C ASP A 141 19.24 -8.64 0.01
N THR A 142 18.76 -8.29 -1.18
CA THR A 142 18.53 -9.22 -2.31
C THR A 142 19.05 -8.61 -3.59
N ASP A 143 19.41 -9.42 -4.59
CA ASP A 143 20.08 -8.97 -5.81
C ASP A 143 19.08 -8.58 -6.91
N GLU A 144 17.92 -9.25 -6.95
CA GLU A 144 16.92 -9.09 -7.99
C GLU A 144 15.48 -9.17 -7.44
N VAL A 145 14.53 -8.63 -8.20
CA VAL A 145 13.09 -8.74 -8.01
C VAL A 145 12.50 -9.66 -9.07
N THR A 146 11.52 -10.50 -8.69
CA THR A 146 10.67 -11.19 -9.66
C THR A 146 9.21 -10.96 -9.42
N LEU A 147 8.46 -10.81 -10.51
CA LEU A 147 7.02 -10.64 -10.49
C LEU A 147 6.25 -11.94 -10.76
N PRO A 148 4.98 -12.02 -10.34
CA PRO A 148 4.14 -13.16 -10.65
C PRO A 148 3.89 -13.24 -12.16
N ARG A 149 3.70 -14.46 -12.68
CA ARG A 149 3.46 -14.72 -14.12
C ARG A 149 2.01 -14.40 -14.54
N THR A 150 1.46 -13.28 -14.06
CA THR A 150 0.16 -12.75 -14.44
C THR A 150 0.30 -11.78 -15.62
N ARG A 151 -0.83 -11.38 -16.23
CA ARG A 151 -0.84 -10.34 -17.28
C ARG A 151 -0.19 -9.05 -16.77
N ILE A 152 -0.60 -8.59 -15.60
CA ILE A 152 -0.09 -7.36 -15.01
C ILE A 152 1.38 -7.47 -14.59
N GLY A 153 1.80 -8.60 -14.01
CA GLY A 153 3.20 -8.83 -13.66
C GLY A 153 4.13 -8.81 -14.87
N ARG A 154 3.69 -9.34 -16.02
CA ARG A 154 4.44 -9.24 -17.28
C ARG A 154 4.50 -7.80 -17.81
N ALA A 155 3.39 -7.07 -17.75
CA ALA A 155 3.34 -5.68 -18.23
C ALA A 155 4.26 -4.76 -17.41
N LEU A 156 4.21 -4.84 -16.08
CA LEU A 156 5.10 -4.09 -15.19
C LEU A 156 6.57 -4.47 -15.42
N SER A 157 6.86 -5.77 -15.54
CA SER A 157 8.22 -6.23 -15.84
C SER A 157 8.74 -5.70 -17.19
N ALA A 158 7.88 -5.59 -18.21
CA ALA A 158 8.26 -5.04 -19.50
C ALA A 158 8.50 -3.53 -19.42
N ALA A 159 7.69 -2.81 -18.64
CA ALA A 159 7.89 -1.38 -18.40
C ALA A 159 9.26 -1.12 -17.75
N TRP A 160 9.55 -1.74 -16.61
CA TRP A 160 10.80 -1.47 -15.88
C TRP A 160 12.06 -1.97 -16.59
N ARG A 161 11.98 -2.97 -17.47
CA ARG A 161 13.14 -3.39 -18.29
C ARG A 161 13.54 -2.34 -19.32
N ARG A 162 12.59 -1.54 -19.83
CA ARG A 162 12.89 -0.46 -20.78
C ARG A 162 13.63 0.68 -20.08
N ASP A 163 13.23 0.97 -18.85
CA ASP A 163 13.67 2.17 -18.14
C ASP A 163 14.80 1.89 -17.12
N GLY A 164 15.11 0.61 -16.87
CA GLY A 164 16.14 0.20 -15.91
C GLY A 164 15.78 0.47 -14.44
N ALA A 165 14.51 0.74 -14.14
CA ALA A 165 14.04 1.20 -12.83
C ALA A 165 14.14 0.14 -11.72
N VAL A 166 14.10 -1.15 -12.06
CA VAL A 166 14.12 -2.26 -11.10
C VAL A 166 15.10 -3.33 -11.57
N ALA A 167 15.92 -3.86 -10.64
CA ALA A 167 16.79 -5.01 -10.92
C ALA A 167 15.96 -6.29 -11.10
N LEU A 168 15.55 -6.58 -12.34
CA LEU A 168 14.66 -7.70 -12.67
C LEU A 168 15.43 -8.94 -13.14
N ARG A 169 14.86 -10.12 -12.85
CA ARG A 169 15.22 -11.39 -13.50
C ARG A 169 14.42 -11.64 -14.77
#